data_AF-A0A1E3BJX8-F1
#
_entry.id   AF-A0A1E3BJX8-F1
#
_cell.length_a   1.000
_cell.length_b   1.000
_cell.length_c   1.000
_cell.angle_alpha   90.00
_cell.angle_beta   90.00
_cell.angle_gamma   90.00
#
_symmetry.space_group_name_H-M   'P 1'
#
loop_
_entity.id
_entity.type
_entity.pdbx_description
1 polymer ?
#
loop_
_entity_poly.entity_id
_entity_poly.type
_entity_poly.pdbx_seq_one_letter_code
_entity_poly.pdbx_strand_id
1 'polypeptide(L)' 'MANHSCFPNITWAADERGRIVYTTSQDIAAGEECCIAYFDLSTYVDFQARQKRMKDLFTFACTCERCLKEGRNA' A
#
# COMPACT_ATOMS: atom_id res chain seq x y z
N MET A 1 -1.56 -11.94 -6.39
CA MET A 1 -1.33 -11.13 -5.18
C MET A 1 -1.09 -9.70 -5.62
N ALA A 2 -1.64 -8.72 -4.89
CA ALA A 2 -1.52 -7.30 -5.22
C ALA A 2 -0.19 -6.73 -4.69
N ASN A 3 0.39 -5.77 -5.41
CA ASN A 3 1.61 -5.07 -4.99
C ASN A 3 1.34 -4.03 -3.90
N HIS A 4 2.40 -3.47 -3.33
CA HIS A 4 2.30 -2.47 -2.27
C HIS A 4 2.23 -1.03 -2.79
N SER A 5 1.32 -0.24 -2.22
CA SER A 5 1.40 1.22 -2.22
C SER A 5 1.14 1.77 -0.81
N CYS A 6 1.86 2.82 -0.40
CA CYS A 6 1.54 3.60 0.81
C CYS A 6 0.32 4.53 0.61
N PHE A 7 -0.22 4.55 -0.61
CA PHE A 7 -1.49 5.17 -1.00
C PHE A 7 -2.23 4.15 -1.89
N PRO A 8 -2.78 3.08 -1.28
CA PRO A 8 -3.39 1.99 -2.03
C PRO A 8 -4.72 2.40 -2.66
N ASN A 9 -5.06 1.79 -3.80
CA ASN A 9 -6.35 1.97 -4.47
C ASN A 9 -7.35 0.84 -4.16
N ILE A 10 -6.91 -0.24 -3.49
CA ILE A 10 -7.77 -1.30 -2.98
C ILE A 10 -7.43 -1.64 -1.52
N THR A 11 -8.45 -2.00 -0.75
CA THR A 11 -8.32 -2.61 0.57
C THR A 11 -8.81 -4.06 0.52
N TRP A 12 -8.54 -4.83 1.56
CA TRP A 12 -9.01 -6.21 1.64
C TRP A 12 -9.40 -6.61 3.06
N ALA A 13 -10.34 -7.54 3.16
CA ALA A 13 -10.75 -8.16 4.41
C ALA A 13 -11.22 -9.60 4.16
N ALA A 14 -11.20 -10.43 5.20
CA ALA A 14 -11.88 -11.72 5.16
C ALA A 14 -13.39 -11.51 5.40
N ASP A 15 -14.24 -12.14 4.60
CA ASP A 15 -15.67 -12.21 4.89
C ASP A 15 -16.01 -13.29 5.92
N GLU A 16 -17.28 -13.38 6.31
CA GLU A 16 -17.78 -14.38 7.28
C GLU A 16 -17.55 -15.84 6.85
N ARG A 17 -17.26 -16.07 5.56
CA ARG A 17 -17.01 -17.39 4.98
C ARG A 17 -15.51 -17.65 4.78
N GLY A 18 -14.64 -16.75 5.28
CA GLY A 18 -13.19 -16.86 5.17
C GLY A 18 -12.62 -16.52 3.78
N ARG A 19 -13.41 -15.89 2.90
CA ARG A 19 -12.94 -15.46 1.57
C ARG A 19 -12.27 -14.09 1.67
N ILE A 20 -11.16 -13.90 0.96
CA ILE A 20 -10.55 -12.58 0.81
C ILE A 20 -11.39 -11.76 -0.17
N VAL A 21 -11.94 -10.65 0.31
CA VAL A 21 -12.70 -9.68 -0.49
C VAL A 21 -11.85 -8.43 -0.67
N TYR A 22 -11.69 -8.00 -1.92
CA TYR A 22 -11.04 -6.74 -2.27
C TYR A 22 -12.10 -5.68 -2.56
N THR A 23 -11.92 -4.50 -1.99
CA THR A 23 -12.86 -3.39 -2.12
C THR A 23 -12.10 -2.13 -2.51
N THR A 24 -12.67 -1.33 -3.41
CA THR A 24 -12.20 0.02 -3.71
C THR A 24 -13.31 1.03 -3.44
N SER A 25 -12.92 2.26 -3.10
CA SER A 25 -13.83 3.40 -2.95
C SER A 25 -13.64 4.43 -4.07
N GLN A 26 -12.91 4.09 -5.12
CA GLN A 26 -12.62 4.96 -6.25
C GLN A 26 -12.69 4.17 -7.55
N ASP A 27 -12.87 4.87 -8.67
CA ASP A 27 -12.80 4.27 -9.99
C ASP A 27 -11.37 3.77 -10.26
N ILE A 28 -11.25 2.59 -10.89
CA ILE A 28 -9.98 2.01 -11.33
C ILE A 28 -10.07 1.84 -12.84
N ALA A 29 -9.17 2.50 -13.56
CA ALA A 29 -9.17 2.43 -15.02
C ALA A 29 -8.71 1.06 -15.52
N ALA A 30 -9.14 0.67 -16.73
CA ALA A 30 -8.65 -0.55 -17.35
C ALA A 30 -7.11 -0.49 -17.54
N GLY A 31 -6.41 -1.47 -16.97
CA GLY A 31 -4.95 -1.53 -16.99
C GLY A 31 -4.25 -0.79 -15.84
N GLU A 32 -4.98 -0.08 -14.98
CA GLU A 32 -4.43 0.46 -13.74
C GLU A 32 -4.11 -0.67 -12.75
N GLU A 33 -2.96 -0.60 -12.09
CA GLU A 33 -2.54 -1.63 -11.16
C GLU A 33 -3.27 -1.51 -9.80
N CYS A 34 -3.85 -2.61 -9.34
CA CYS A 34 -4.43 -2.71 -8.00
C CYS A 34 -3.34 -2.93 -6.94
N CYS A 35 -3.17 -1.97 -6.05
CA CYS A 35 -2.19 -1.99 -4.96
C CYS A 35 -2.86 -1.96 -3.58
N ILE A 36 -2.30 -2.72 -2.62
CA ILE A 36 -2.72 -2.76 -1.21
C ILE A 36 -1.66 -2.16 -0.28
N ALA A 37 -2.03 -1.87 0.96
CA ALA A 37 -1.05 -1.66 2.02
C ALA A 37 -0.61 -3.02 2.60
N TYR A 38 0.70 -3.27 2.64
CA TYR A 38 1.25 -4.52 3.23
C TYR A 38 1.32 -4.49 4.76
N PHE A 39 1.23 -3.31 5.35
CA PHE A 39 1.22 -3.08 6.78
C PHE A 39 0.30 -1.93 7.12
N ASP A 40 -0.03 -1.81 8.39
CA ASP A 40 -0.90 -0.76 8.89
C ASP A 40 -0.24 0.63 8.78
N LEU A 41 -0.76 1.44 7.85
CA LEU A 41 -0.31 2.79 7.58
C LEU A 41 -0.74 3.80 8.66
N SER A 42 -1.64 3.44 9.57
CA SER A 42 -1.98 4.25 10.75
C SER A 42 -0.91 4.12 11.85
N THR A 43 -0.22 2.97 11.90
CA THR A 43 0.92 2.75 12.79
C THR A 43 2.22 3.29 12.19
N TYR A 44 2.46 3.08 10.90
CA TYR A 44 3.67 3.54 10.20
C TYR A 44 3.38 4.81 9.39
N VAL A 45 3.26 5.95 10.09
CA VAL A 45 2.88 7.22 9.47
C VAL A 45 4.06 7.87 8.74
N ASP A 46 5.26 7.86 9.33
CA ASP A 46 6.44 8.58 8.83
C ASP A 46 7.08 7.92 7.59
N PHE A 47 7.55 8.73 6.65
CA PHE A 47 8.23 8.27 5.43
C PHE A 47 9.37 7.28 5.72
N GLN A 48 10.28 7.64 6.63
CA GLN A 48 11.45 6.83 6.96
C GLN A 48 11.05 5.50 7.61
N ALA A 49 10.02 5.50 8.46
CA ALA A 49 9.51 4.29 9.10
C ALA A 49 8.93 3.32 8.06
N ARG A 50 8.13 3.83 7.10
CA ARG A 50 7.59 3.01 6.00
C ARG A 50 8.70 2.46 5.10
N GLN A 51 9.66 3.28 4.70
CA GLN A 51 10.79 2.84 3.86
C GLN A 51 11.64 1.77 4.55
N LYS A 52 11.94 1.96 5.84
CA LYS A 52 12.66 0.96 6.63
C LYS A 52 11.88 -0.35 6.69
N ARG A 53 10.59 -0.30 7.00
CA ARG A 53 9.72 -1.48 7.08
C ARG A 53 9.66 -2.24 5.76
N MET A 54 9.56 -1.51 4.65
CA MET A 54 9.58 -2.07 3.30
C MET A 54 10.89 -2.79 2.98
N LYS A 55 12.03 -2.19 3.30
CA LYS A 55 13.35 -2.81 3.10
C LYS A 55 13.54 -4.04 3.99
N ASP A 56 13.20 -3.94 5.27
CA ASP A 56 13.40 -5.01 6.25
C ASP A 56 12.57 -6.27 5.94
N LEU A 57 11.31 -6.09 5.52
CA LEU A 57 10.39 -7.21 5.31
C LEU A 57 10.27 -7.68 3.87
N PHE A 58 10.38 -6.76 2.91
CA PHE A 58 10.04 -7.02 1.52
C PHE A 58 11.20 -6.72 0.57
N THR A 59 12.34 -6.26 1.09
CA THR A 59 13.61 -6.09 0.35
C THR A 59 13.57 -5.11 -0.83
N PHE A 60 12.61 -4.16 -0.84
CA PHE A 60 12.56 -3.08 -1.83
C PHE A 60 12.26 -1.71 -1.22
N ALA A 61 12.57 -0.65 -1.99
CA ALA A 61 12.21 0.73 -1.64
C ALA A 61 10.89 1.11 -2.32
N CYS A 62 9.88 1.52 -1.56
CA CYS A 62 8.58 1.89 -2.13
C CYS A 62 8.69 3.24 -2.86
N THR A 63 8.30 3.27 -4.12
CA THR A 63 8.32 4.46 -4.99
C THR A 63 6.91 4.93 -5.37
N CYS A 64 5.89 4.60 -4.55
CA CYS A 64 4.53 5.10 -4.78
C CYS A 64 4.46 6.63 -4.67
N GLU A 65 3.39 7.23 -5.19
CA GLU A 65 3.21 8.69 -5.24
C GLU A 65 3.43 9.36 -3.87
N ARG A 66 2.84 8.82 -2.81
CA ARG A 66 3.02 9.34 -1.44
C ARG A 66 4.50 9.35 -1.03
N CYS A 67 5.23 8.28 -1.28
CA CYS A 67 6.66 8.20 -0.96
C CYS A 67 7.50 9.13 -1.82
N LEU A 68 7.20 9.28 -3.12
CA LEU A 68 7.89 10.22 -4.00
C LEU A 68 7.63 11.68 -3.63
N LYS A 69 6.47 11.99 -3.04
CA LYS A 69 6.13 13.34 -2.57
C LYS A 69 6.81 13.65 -1.24
N GLU A 70 6.72 12.76 -0.27
CA GLU A 70 7.32 12.94 1.05
C GLU A 70 8.86 12.93 1.00
N GLY A 71 9.47 12.07 0.17
CA GLY A 71 10.92 11.95 0.05
C GLY A 71 11.64 13.15 -0.57
N ARG A 72 10.94 14.05 -1.26
CA ARG A 72 11.52 15.33 -1.74
C ARG A 72 11.67 16.37 -0.64
N ASN A 73 10.98 16.17 0.48
CA ASN A 73 10.95 17.07 1.63
C ASN A 73 11.66 16.46 2.85
N ALA A 74 12.31 15.31 2.69
CA ALA A 74 12.92 14.51 3.75
C ALA A 74 14.44 14.65 3.80
#